data_AF-A0A7T4B3S0-F1
#
_entry.id   AF-A0A7T4B3S0-F1
#
_cell.length_a   1.000
_cell.length_b   1.000
_cell.length_c   1.000
_cell.angle_alpha   90.00
_cell.angle_beta   90.00
_cell.angle_gamma   90.00
#
_symmetry.space_group_name_H-M   'P 1'
#
loop_
_entity.id
_entity.type
_entity.pdbx_description
1 polymer ?
#
loop_
_entity_poly.entity_id
_entity_poly.type
_entity_poly.pdbx_seq_one_letter_code
_entity_poly.pdbx_strand_id
1 'polypeptide(L)'
;MDPFPPLRHAPHPPDLPDAPISEHDIHRLVHRFYARVRQDATLGPIFEARVTDWDAHLAMLCDFWSALLLGTRRFKGAPIPAHARIPDLSWPLFQHWLALFHQVTAELGPPALQAQADAMAERIAAKLWHVWQHRQTAPSLPDTLPAGVRPYRDSPMFTPDNLPAALRAAHTTKAGTWGLLTVHSGVLRYALDDPPHTEVVLAAGQRVLIAPQVRHHVAFELPGSFQITFCRAEPGDGNGPAENPPAA
;
A
#
# COMPACT_ATOMS: atom_id res chain seq x y z
N MET A 1 26.32 59.44 43.31
CA MET A 1 26.41 59.71 41.87
C MET A 1 26.87 58.42 41.23
N ASP A 2 25.92 57.58 40.81
CA ASP A 2 26.20 56.32 40.11
C ASP A 2 26.42 56.57 38.61
N PRO A 3 27.47 56.01 37.97
CA PRO A 3 27.90 56.45 36.65
C PRO A 3 27.48 55.53 35.48
N PHE A 4 26.35 54.81 35.54
CA PHE A 4 25.88 54.02 34.38
C PHE A 4 24.35 53.95 34.26
N PRO A 5 23.75 54.41 33.14
CA PRO A 5 22.33 54.16 32.88
C PRO A 5 22.09 52.69 32.50
N PRO A 6 20.92 52.11 32.81
CA PRO A 6 20.59 50.75 32.40
C PRO A 6 20.51 50.65 30.87
N LEU A 7 21.07 49.56 30.33
CA LEU A 7 20.95 49.20 28.92
C LEU A 7 19.45 49.06 28.58
N ARG A 8 19.00 49.84 27.60
CA ARG A 8 17.65 49.69 27.04
C ARG A 8 17.54 48.31 26.41
N HIS A 9 16.66 47.46 26.92
CA HIS A 9 16.25 46.26 26.21
C HIS A 9 15.76 46.66 24.82
N ALA A 10 16.39 46.11 23.78
CA ALA A 10 15.82 46.17 22.44
C ALA A 10 14.42 45.54 22.48
N PRO A 11 13.41 46.11 21.81
CA PRO A 11 12.13 45.44 21.68
C PRO A 11 12.36 44.06 21.06
N HIS A 12 11.84 43.02 21.70
CA HIS A 12 11.72 41.70 21.10
C HIS A 12 11.01 41.88 19.76
N PRO A 13 11.50 41.29 18.65
CA PRO A 13 10.78 41.36 17.38
C PRO A 13 9.35 40.85 17.62
N PRO A 14 8.32 41.51 17.06
CA PRO A 14 6.95 41.04 17.21
C PRO A 14 6.87 39.59 16.70
N ASP A 15 6.23 38.72 17.47
CA ASP A 15 5.84 37.38 17.02
C ASP A 15 5.14 37.55 15.67
N LEU A 16 5.81 37.11 14.60
CA LEU A 16 5.20 37.10 13.27
C LEU A 16 4.01 36.14 13.35
N PRO A 17 2.83 36.51 12.84
CA PRO A 17 1.69 35.60 12.83
C PRO A 17 2.08 34.29 12.12
N ASP A 18 1.56 33.15 12.60
CA ASP A 18 1.75 31.82 12.01
C ASP A 18 1.48 31.89 10.50
N ALA A 19 2.55 32.03 9.71
CA ALA A 19 2.43 32.09 8.26
C ALA A 19 1.84 30.75 7.79
N PRO A 20 0.89 30.76 6.84
CA PRO A 20 0.33 29.53 6.33
C PRO A 20 1.44 28.69 5.69
N ILE A 21 1.36 27.36 5.87
CA ILE A 21 2.29 26.41 5.26
C ILE A 21 2.34 26.64 3.75
N SER A 22 3.54 26.70 3.18
CA SER A 22 3.75 26.94 1.75
C SER A 22 4.36 25.74 1.04
N GLU A 23 4.33 25.76 -0.30
CA GLU A 23 5.05 24.78 -1.13
C GLU A 23 6.55 24.79 -0.89
N HIS A 24 7.11 25.96 -0.55
CA HIS A 24 8.53 26.07 -0.20
C HIS A 24 8.84 25.30 1.09
N ASP A 25 7.96 25.33 2.08
CA ASP A 25 8.11 24.59 3.32
C ASP A 25 8.05 23.08 3.10
N ILE A 26 7.15 22.63 2.23
CA ILE A 26 7.03 21.22 1.86
C ILE A 26 8.28 20.74 1.14
N HIS A 27 8.79 21.52 0.18
CA HIS A 27 10.04 21.20 -0.50
C HIS A 27 11.20 21.10 0.50
N ARG A 28 11.32 22.06 1.43
CA ARG A 28 12.35 22.02 2.49
C ARG A 28 12.22 20.78 3.37
N LEU A 29 11.00 20.46 3.82
CA LEU A 29 10.71 19.29 4.64
C LEU A 29 11.12 18.00 3.95
N VAL A 30 10.63 17.76 2.74
CA VAL A 30 10.88 16.53 1.98
C VAL A 30 12.39 16.38 1.72
N HIS A 31 13.04 17.41 1.18
CA HIS A 31 14.46 17.30 0.83
C HIS A 31 15.34 17.13 2.06
N ARG A 32 15.10 17.87 3.16
CA ARG A 32 15.89 17.73 4.40
C ARG A 32 15.68 16.37 5.04
N PHE A 33 14.44 15.88 5.07
CA PHE A 33 14.12 14.58 5.65
C PHE A 33 14.77 13.44 4.90
N TYR A 34 14.62 13.40 3.57
CA TYR A 34 15.20 12.31 2.79
C TYR A 34 16.72 12.40 2.64
N ALA A 35 17.32 13.59 2.75
CA ALA A 35 18.77 13.71 2.89
C ALA A 35 19.28 12.99 4.16
N ARG A 36 18.53 13.03 5.27
CA ARG A 36 18.87 12.27 6.49
C ARG A 36 18.58 10.78 6.35
N VAL A 37 17.43 10.42 5.81
CA VAL A 37 17.05 9.01 5.60
C VAL A 37 18.11 8.27 4.79
N ARG A 38 18.67 8.91 3.75
CA ARG A 38 19.73 8.31 2.91
C ARG A 38 21.05 8.10 3.66
N GLN A 39 21.34 8.93 4.66
CA GLN A 39 22.54 8.82 5.50
C GLN A 39 22.32 7.88 6.69
N ASP A 40 21.07 7.50 6.98
CA ASP A 40 20.74 6.63 8.09
C ASP A 40 21.16 5.18 7.80
N ALA A 41 21.90 4.57 8.72
CA ALA A 41 22.45 3.23 8.53
C ALA A 41 21.38 2.12 8.46
N THR A 42 20.19 2.36 9.00
CA THR A 42 19.10 1.38 9.06
C THR A 42 18.11 1.60 7.91
N LEU A 43 17.65 2.84 7.70
CA LEU A 43 16.66 3.16 6.68
C LEU A 43 17.27 3.35 5.29
N GLY A 44 18.45 3.96 5.20
CA GLY A 44 19.13 4.26 3.94
C GLY A 44 19.17 3.05 3.00
N PRO A 45 19.66 1.88 3.43
CA PRO A 45 19.70 0.67 2.59
C PRO A 45 18.33 0.22 2.07
N ILE A 46 17.24 0.42 2.82
CA ILE A 46 15.88 0.04 2.40
C ILE A 46 15.41 0.89 1.23
N PHE A 47 15.69 2.20 1.29
CA PHE A 47 15.35 3.17 0.26
C PHE A 47 16.25 3.05 -0.98
N GLU A 48 17.57 2.97 -0.80
CA GLU A 48 18.53 2.86 -1.92
C GLU A 48 18.32 1.56 -2.73
N ALA A 49 17.80 0.49 -2.10
CA ALA A 49 17.43 -0.73 -2.82
C ALA A 49 16.17 -0.59 -3.71
N ARG A 50 15.40 0.50 -3.57
CA ARG A 50 14.07 0.68 -4.19
C ARG A 50 13.91 1.95 -5.01
N VAL A 51 14.72 2.96 -4.72
CA VAL A 51 14.69 4.26 -5.37
C VAL A 51 15.92 4.38 -6.26
N THR A 52 15.72 4.35 -7.57
CA THR A 52 16.79 4.48 -8.56
C THR A 52 16.96 5.92 -9.05
N ASP A 53 15.85 6.65 -9.16
CA ASP A 53 15.80 8.07 -9.53
C ASP A 53 15.32 8.88 -8.33
N TRP A 54 16.28 9.46 -7.60
CA TRP A 54 16.00 10.24 -6.41
C TRP A 54 15.31 11.57 -6.71
N ASP A 55 15.62 12.22 -7.83
CA ASP A 55 15.02 13.51 -8.17
C ASP A 55 13.54 13.34 -8.49
N ALA A 56 13.19 12.33 -9.30
CA ALA A 56 11.80 11.99 -9.58
C ALA A 56 11.04 11.55 -8.31
N HIS A 57 11.70 10.79 -7.43
CA HIS A 57 11.09 10.34 -6.18
C HIS A 57 10.80 11.50 -5.22
N LEU A 58 11.74 12.44 -5.05
CA LEU A 58 11.55 13.61 -4.19
C LEU A 58 10.47 14.54 -4.74
N ALA A 59 10.38 14.71 -6.06
CA ALA A 59 9.29 15.47 -6.68
C ALA A 59 7.91 14.84 -6.38
N MET A 60 7.78 13.51 -6.53
CA MET A 60 6.55 12.78 -6.19
C MET A 60 6.20 12.92 -4.69
N LEU A 61 7.20 12.91 -3.80
CA LEU A 61 7.00 13.09 -2.37
C LEU A 61 6.59 14.52 -2.00
N CYS A 62 7.10 15.54 -2.71
CA CYS A 62 6.61 16.91 -2.57
C CYS A 62 5.13 17.00 -2.95
N ASP A 63 4.72 16.38 -4.07
CA ASP A 63 3.32 16.33 -4.46
C ASP A 63 2.45 15.59 -3.43
N PHE A 64 2.97 14.49 -2.85
CA PHE A 64 2.30 13.74 -1.79
C PHE A 64 2.04 14.60 -0.55
N TRP A 65 3.07 15.26 -0.02
CA TRP A 65 2.95 16.10 1.16
C TRP A 65 2.12 17.36 0.91
N SER A 66 2.18 17.93 -0.30
CA SER A 66 1.29 19.02 -0.71
C SER A 66 -0.17 18.60 -0.76
N ALA A 67 -0.47 17.39 -1.24
CA ALA A 67 -1.83 16.88 -1.22
C ALA A 67 -2.38 16.73 0.21
N LEU A 68 -1.52 16.33 1.15
CA LEU A 68 -1.91 16.10 2.54
C LEU A 68 -2.01 17.37 3.39
N LEU A 69 -1.07 18.29 3.25
CA LEU A 69 -0.98 19.49 4.09
C LEU A 69 -1.70 20.69 3.47
N LEU A 70 -1.74 20.78 2.14
CA LEU A 70 -2.32 21.91 1.41
C LEU A 70 -3.57 21.54 0.60
N GLY A 71 -3.95 20.25 0.56
CA GLY A 71 -5.14 19.78 -0.14
C GLY A 71 -5.04 19.81 -1.67
N THR A 72 -3.83 19.86 -2.22
CA THR A 72 -3.63 19.83 -3.68
C THR A 72 -3.96 18.46 -4.28
N ARG A 73 -4.19 18.39 -5.59
CA ARG A 73 -4.52 17.14 -6.32
C ARG A 73 -3.40 16.68 -7.26
N ARG A 74 -2.14 16.95 -6.92
CA ARG A 74 -0.98 16.64 -7.76
C ARG A 74 -0.47 15.22 -7.59
N PHE A 75 -0.61 14.65 -6.40
CA PHE A 75 -0.19 13.29 -6.12
C PHE A 75 -1.08 12.25 -6.82
N LYS A 76 -0.46 11.37 -7.61
CA LYS A 76 -1.14 10.29 -8.36
C LYS A 76 -0.63 8.88 -7.97
N GLY A 77 0.15 8.78 -6.89
CA GLY A 77 0.77 7.52 -6.46
C GLY A 77 -0.14 6.66 -5.58
N ALA A 78 0.32 5.43 -5.31
CA ALA A 78 -0.37 4.48 -4.45
C ALA A 78 0.57 4.03 -3.31
N PRO A 79 0.64 4.76 -2.18
CA PRO A 79 1.65 4.55 -1.14
C PRO A 79 1.44 3.21 -0.42
N ILE A 80 0.20 2.83 -0.13
CA ILE A 80 -0.13 1.58 0.56
C ILE A 80 0.47 0.35 -0.16
N PRO A 81 0.18 0.09 -1.45
CA PRO A 81 0.75 -1.07 -2.13
C PRO A 81 2.27 -0.98 -2.28
N ALA A 82 2.86 0.22 -2.40
CA ALA A 82 4.32 0.35 -2.47
C ALA A 82 4.99 -0.16 -1.19
N HIS A 83 4.53 0.27 -0.01
CA HIS A 83 5.11 -0.13 1.28
C HIS A 83 4.75 -1.55 1.67
N ALA A 84 3.54 -2.01 1.33
CA ALA A 84 3.10 -3.36 1.66
C ALA A 84 3.88 -4.48 0.95
N ARG A 85 4.67 -4.17 -0.09
CA ARG A 85 5.56 -5.12 -0.77
C ARG A 85 6.99 -5.13 -0.22
N ILE A 86 7.29 -4.29 0.75
CA ILE A 86 8.61 -4.27 1.37
C ILE A 86 8.70 -5.47 2.33
N PRO A 87 9.61 -6.42 2.09
CA PRO A 87 9.85 -7.53 3.00
C PRO A 87 10.45 -6.99 4.30
N ASP A 88 10.20 -7.70 5.40
CA ASP A 88 10.79 -7.43 6.72
C ASP A 88 10.55 -6.02 7.27
N LEU A 89 9.50 -5.35 6.77
CA LEU A 89 9.06 -4.08 7.31
C LEU A 89 8.52 -4.31 8.73
N SER A 90 8.88 -3.44 9.67
CA SER A 90 8.58 -3.67 11.08
C SER A 90 8.16 -2.38 11.77
N TRP A 91 7.44 -2.48 12.88
CA TRP A 91 7.09 -1.31 13.69
C TRP A 91 8.33 -0.52 14.16
N PRO A 92 9.43 -1.15 14.63
CA PRO A 92 10.66 -0.43 14.95
C PRO A 92 11.21 0.41 13.78
N LEU A 93 11.11 -0.05 12.53
CA LEU A 93 11.51 0.74 11.36
C LEU A 93 10.63 1.98 11.19
N PHE A 94 9.31 1.85 11.38
CA PHE A 94 8.41 3.01 11.36
C PHE A 94 8.69 3.98 12.50
N GLN A 95 8.97 3.49 13.71
CA GLN A 95 9.33 4.35 14.84
C GLN A 95 10.63 5.12 14.57
N HIS A 96 11.63 4.47 13.96
CA HIS A 96 12.89 5.13 13.59
C HIS A 96 12.67 6.19 12.51
N TRP A 97 11.85 5.88 11.50
CA TRP A 97 11.46 6.83 10.45
C TRP A 97 10.72 8.04 11.04
N LEU A 98 9.76 7.83 11.96
CA LEU A 98 9.02 8.89 12.64
C LEU A 98 9.93 9.74 13.53
N ALA A 99 10.87 9.12 14.24
CA ALA A 99 11.83 9.84 15.08
C ALA A 99 12.70 10.79 14.25
N LEU A 100 13.23 10.34 13.11
CA LEU A 100 13.96 11.20 12.18
C LEU A 100 13.06 12.30 11.59
N PHE A 101 11.80 11.98 11.29
CA PHE A 101 10.84 12.95 10.75
C PHE A 101 10.58 14.08 11.75
N HIS A 102 10.29 13.73 13.01
CA HIS A 102 10.07 14.69 14.10
C HIS A 102 11.30 15.56 14.37
N GLN A 103 12.51 15.00 14.27
CA GLN A 103 13.74 15.79 14.37
C GLN A 103 13.82 16.83 13.25
N VAL A 104 13.45 16.46 12.03
CA VAL A 104 13.51 17.38 10.89
C VAL A 104 12.45 18.46 10.99
N THR A 105 11.20 18.11 11.30
CA THR A 105 10.12 19.09 11.43
C THR A 105 10.39 20.09 12.55
N ALA A 106 10.93 19.66 13.69
CA ALA A 106 11.37 20.53 14.78
C ALA A 106 12.46 21.53 14.38
N GLU A 107 13.31 21.20 13.41
CA GLU A 107 14.39 22.07 12.93
C GLU A 107 13.98 23.03 11.82
N LEU A 108 12.79 22.87 11.22
CA LEU A 108 12.37 23.69 10.08
C LEU A 108 11.90 25.08 10.49
N GLY A 109 11.42 25.24 11.73
CA GLY A 109 11.03 26.51 12.34
C GLY A 109 9.52 26.66 12.60
N PRO A 110 8.63 26.51 11.59
CA PRO A 110 7.20 26.81 11.77
C PRO A 110 6.49 25.79 12.67
N PRO A 111 5.96 26.19 13.85
CA PRO A 111 5.28 25.26 14.77
C PRO A 111 4.03 24.62 14.15
N ALA A 112 3.28 25.39 13.35
CA ALA A 112 2.10 24.88 12.65
C ALA A 112 2.46 23.78 11.63
N LEU A 113 3.57 23.92 10.90
CA LEU A 113 4.07 22.89 9.99
C LEU A 113 4.42 21.63 10.76
N GLN A 114 5.20 21.77 11.85
CA GLN A 114 5.61 20.63 12.65
C GLN A 114 4.40 19.84 13.17
N ALA A 115 3.49 20.52 13.87
CA ALA A 115 2.33 19.87 14.46
C ALA A 115 1.46 19.14 13.42
N GLN A 116 1.21 19.77 12.27
CA GLN A 116 0.42 19.16 11.21
C GLN A 116 1.16 18.00 10.53
N ALA A 117 2.43 18.19 10.16
CA ALA A 117 3.21 17.18 9.47
C ALA A 117 3.43 15.94 10.35
N ASP A 118 3.76 16.11 11.63
CA ASP A 118 3.97 15.03 12.59
C ASP A 118 2.68 14.22 12.79
N ALA A 119 1.55 14.90 13.04
CA ALA A 119 0.26 14.21 13.18
C ALA A 119 -0.16 13.45 11.89
N MET A 120 0.13 14.00 10.71
CA MET A 120 -0.11 13.29 9.45
C MET A 120 0.80 12.08 9.30
N ALA A 121 2.09 12.23 9.59
CA ALA A 121 3.10 11.18 9.52
C ALA A 121 2.71 9.98 10.39
N GLU A 122 2.32 10.22 11.64
CA GLU A 122 1.90 9.18 12.58
C GLU A 122 0.69 8.39 12.06
N ARG A 123 -0.35 9.08 11.57
CA ARG A 123 -1.53 8.41 11.01
C ARG A 123 -1.19 7.56 9.78
N ILE A 124 -0.33 8.05 8.91
CA ILE A 124 0.10 7.32 7.71
C ILE A 124 0.93 6.10 8.10
N ALA A 125 1.91 6.26 8.99
CA ALA A 125 2.72 5.15 9.48
C ALA A 125 1.85 4.06 10.12
N ALA A 126 0.91 4.44 11.00
CA ALA A 126 -0.04 3.50 11.60
C ALA A 126 -0.90 2.78 10.54
N LYS A 127 -1.39 3.49 9.51
CA LYS A 127 -2.17 2.88 8.44
C LYS A 127 -1.34 1.91 7.59
N LEU A 128 -0.13 2.30 7.20
CA LEU A 128 0.77 1.46 6.41
C LEU A 128 1.17 0.21 7.20
N TRP A 129 1.46 0.37 8.49
CA TRP A 129 1.77 -0.74 9.39
C TRP A 129 0.60 -1.70 9.53
N HIS A 130 -0.61 -1.19 9.79
CA HIS A 130 -1.81 -2.03 9.90
C HIS A 130 -2.06 -2.84 8.62
N VAL A 131 -1.92 -2.22 7.44
CA VAL A 131 -2.06 -2.93 6.17
C VAL A 131 -0.95 -3.96 5.97
N TRP A 132 0.30 -3.64 6.31
CA TRP A 132 1.41 -4.58 6.21
C TRP A 132 1.21 -5.78 7.15
N GLN A 133 0.86 -5.56 8.42
CA GLN A 133 0.57 -6.62 9.39
C GLN A 133 -0.54 -7.53 8.91
N HIS A 134 -1.69 -6.96 8.51
CA HIS A 134 -2.83 -7.74 8.07
C HIS A 134 -2.49 -8.62 6.86
N ARG A 135 -1.59 -8.18 5.98
CA ARG A 135 -1.13 -9.02 4.85
C ARG A 135 -0.27 -10.19 5.30
N GLN A 136 0.59 -9.99 6.30
CA GLN A 136 1.48 -11.03 6.80
C GLN A 136 0.76 -12.05 7.69
N THR A 137 -0.30 -11.62 8.38
CA THR A 137 -1.08 -12.49 9.26
C THR A 137 -2.35 -13.03 8.61
N ALA A 138 -2.74 -12.52 7.43
CA ALA A 138 -3.87 -13.07 6.70
C ALA A 138 -3.58 -14.52 6.29
N PRO A 139 -4.59 -15.40 6.33
CA PRO A 139 -4.44 -16.74 5.78
C PRO A 139 -3.94 -16.64 4.33
N SER A 140 -2.83 -17.32 4.03
CA SER A 140 -2.35 -17.41 2.65
C SER A 140 -3.35 -18.24 1.86
N LEU A 141 -4.15 -17.59 1.03
CA LEU A 141 -4.99 -18.30 0.07
C LEU A 141 -4.11 -18.88 -1.05
N PRO A 142 -4.46 -20.05 -1.61
CA PRO A 142 -3.69 -20.63 -2.70
C PRO A 142 -3.61 -19.64 -3.86
N ASP A 143 -2.46 -19.55 -4.51
CA ASP A 143 -2.21 -18.64 -5.63
C ASP A 143 -1.72 -19.38 -6.88
N THR A 144 -1.45 -20.69 -6.77
CA THR A 144 -1.05 -21.57 -7.87
C THR A 144 -2.18 -22.50 -8.29
N LEU A 145 -2.26 -22.80 -9.59
CA LEU A 145 -3.21 -23.78 -10.10
C LEU A 145 -2.89 -25.20 -9.60
N PRO A 146 -3.92 -26.01 -9.27
CA PRO A 146 -3.72 -27.43 -8.99
C PRO A 146 -3.18 -28.20 -10.19
N ALA A 147 -2.55 -29.36 -9.94
CA ALA A 147 -2.12 -30.27 -11.01
C ALA A 147 -3.31 -30.68 -11.90
N GLY A 148 -3.08 -30.80 -13.21
CA GLY A 148 -4.12 -31.14 -14.20
C GLY A 148 -5.12 -30.02 -14.52
N VAL A 149 -5.04 -28.86 -13.86
CA VAL A 149 -5.86 -27.69 -14.19
C VAL A 149 -5.13 -26.83 -15.23
N ARG A 150 -5.86 -26.38 -16.28
CA ARG A 150 -5.31 -25.57 -17.37
C ARG A 150 -6.15 -24.32 -17.62
N PRO A 151 -5.52 -23.16 -17.91
CA PRO A 151 -6.21 -21.99 -18.44
C PRO A 151 -6.96 -22.30 -19.72
N TYR A 152 -8.13 -21.71 -19.90
CA TYR A 152 -8.85 -21.80 -21.18
C TYR A 152 -9.44 -20.46 -21.65
N ARG A 153 -9.57 -19.46 -20.77
CA ARG A 153 -10.14 -18.16 -21.12
C ARG A 153 -9.75 -17.09 -20.11
N ASP A 154 -9.41 -15.90 -20.58
CA ASP A 154 -9.28 -14.72 -19.73
C ASP A 154 -10.54 -13.85 -19.74
N SER A 155 -10.82 -13.19 -18.61
CA SER A 155 -11.77 -12.09 -18.57
C SER A 155 -11.20 -10.84 -19.26
N PRO A 156 -12.03 -9.83 -19.54
CA PRO A 156 -11.53 -8.47 -19.75
C PRO A 156 -10.73 -7.97 -18.53
N MET A 157 -9.96 -6.91 -18.73
CA MET A 157 -9.33 -6.17 -17.63
C MET A 157 -10.39 -5.39 -16.87
N PHE A 158 -10.56 -5.70 -15.58
CA PHE A 158 -11.48 -4.99 -14.71
C PHE A 158 -10.80 -3.81 -14.04
N THR A 159 -11.52 -2.69 -13.96
CA THR A 159 -11.16 -1.40 -13.36
C THR A 159 -12.35 -0.91 -12.54
N PRO A 160 -12.22 0.12 -11.69
CA PRO A 160 -13.36 0.70 -10.99
C PRO A 160 -14.54 1.07 -11.90
N ASP A 161 -14.27 1.50 -13.14
CA ASP A 161 -15.28 2.01 -14.07
C ASP A 161 -16.09 0.92 -14.77
N ASN A 162 -15.50 -0.28 -14.96
CA ASN A 162 -16.11 -1.37 -15.73
C ASN A 162 -16.34 -2.65 -14.92
N LEU A 163 -16.06 -2.64 -13.61
CA LEU A 163 -16.26 -3.80 -12.75
C LEU A 163 -17.76 -4.18 -12.73
N PRO A 164 -18.15 -5.42 -13.07
CA PRO A 164 -19.55 -5.84 -12.98
C PRO A 164 -20.05 -5.88 -11.55
N ALA A 165 -21.32 -5.51 -11.33
CA ALA A 165 -21.95 -5.57 -10.00
C ALA A 165 -21.91 -6.98 -9.38
N ALA A 166 -22.01 -8.02 -10.21
CA ALA A 166 -21.94 -9.40 -9.78
C ALA A 166 -20.61 -9.74 -9.09
N LEU A 167 -19.49 -9.16 -9.52
CA LEU A 167 -18.17 -9.44 -8.90
C LEU A 167 -17.96 -8.67 -7.59
N ARG A 168 -18.72 -7.59 -7.37
CA ARG A 168 -18.73 -6.81 -6.12
C ARG A 168 -19.57 -7.46 -5.02
N ALA A 169 -20.44 -8.39 -5.39
CA ALA A 169 -21.30 -9.13 -4.48
C ALA A 169 -20.85 -10.59 -4.36
N ALA A 170 -21.29 -11.27 -3.32
CA ALA A 170 -21.00 -12.68 -3.11
C ALA A 170 -21.50 -13.52 -4.30
N HIS A 171 -20.58 -14.20 -4.98
CA HIS A 171 -20.86 -15.05 -6.12
C HIS A 171 -19.93 -16.27 -6.15
N THR A 172 -20.18 -17.18 -7.07
CA THR A 172 -19.38 -18.41 -7.24
C THR A 172 -18.95 -18.60 -8.68
N THR A 173 -17.85 -19.32 -8.89
CA THR A 173 -17.58 -19.96 -10.17
C THR A 173 -18.40 -21.25 -10.30
N LYS A 174 -18.60 -21.71 -11.53
CA LYS A 174 -19.29 -22.98 -11.80
C LYS A 174 -18.45 -24.17 -11.29
N ALA A 175 -19.12 -25.30 -11.04
CA ALA A 175 -18.44 -26.57 -10.76
C ALA A 175 -17.36 -26.87 -11.81
N GLY A 176 -16.19 -27.34 -11.36
CA GLY A 176 -15.05 -27.63 -12.22
C GLY A 176 -14.37 -26.41 -12.87
N THR A 177 -14.74 -25.17 -12.46
CA THR A 177 -14.12 -23.94 -12.96
C THR A 177 -13.37 -23.21 -11.84
N TRP A 178 -12.07 -23.07 -12.03
CA TRP A 178 -11.21 -22.23 -11.19
C TRP A 178 -11.09 -20.85 -11.82
N GLY A 179 -10.88 -19.83 -11.00
CA GLY A 179 -10.46 -18.50 -11.44
C GLY A 179 -9.11 -18.16 -10.84
N LEU A 180 -8.11 -17.87 -11.66
CA LEU A 180 -6.86 -17.29 -11.18
C LEU A 180 -6.95 -15.77 -11.33
N LEU A 181 -7.24 -15.08 -10.23
CA LEU A 181 -7.34 -13.62 -10.22
C LEU A 181 -5.94 -13.03 -10.07
N THR A 182 -5.54 -12.13 -10.97
CA THR A 182 -4.25 -11.43 -10.92
C THR A 182 -4.47 -9.93 -10.89
N VAL A 183 -3.87 -9.24 -9.91
CA VAL A 183 -3.89 -7.77 -9.83
C VAL A 183 -2.74 -7.20 -10.68
N HIS A 184 -3.05 -6.29 -11.59
CA HIS A 184 -2.09 -5.64 -12.48
C HIS A 184 -1.71 -4.23 -12.01
N SER A 185 -2.61 -3.51 -11.33
CA SER A 185 -2.34 -2.22 -10.70
C SER A 185 -3.29 -1.96 -9.53
N GLY A 186 -2.94 -1.04 -8.62
CA GLY A 186 -3.77 -0.69 -7.46
C GLY A 186 -3.79 -1.75 -6.36
N VAL A 187 -4.89 -1.78 -5.60
CA VAL A 187 -5.12 -2.69 -4.47
C VAL A 187 -6.54 -3.23 -4.50
N LEU A 188 -6.64 -4.55 -4.44
CA LEU A 188 -7.90 -5.28 -4.44
C LEU A 188 -8.03 -6.08 -3.14
N ARG A 189 -9.14 -5.92 -2.42
CA ARG A 189 -9.56 -6.84 -1.38
C ARG A 189 -10.34 -7.99 -2.01
N TYR A 190 -9.98 -9.20 -1.63
CA TYR A 190 -10.70 -10.43 -1.94
C TYR A 190 -11.23 -11.01 -0.63
N ALA A 191 -12.50 -11.39 -0.60
CA ALA A 191 -13.17 -11.90 0.58
C ALA A 191 -13.86 -13.23 0.28
N LEU A 192 -13.65 -14.21 1.17
CA LEU A 192 -14.42 -15.45 1.25
C LEU A 192 -15.65 -15.20 2.11
N ASP A 193 -16.82 -15.33 1.48
CA ASP A 193 -18.11 -15.03 2.12
C ASP A 193 -18.66 -16.22 2.93
N ASP A 194 -18.11 -17.42 2.76
CA ASP A 194 -18.48 -18.58 3.58
C ASP A 194 -17.55 -18.71 4.81
N PRO A 195 -18.05 -19.20 5.96
CA PRO A 195 -17.22 -19.41 7.14
C PRO A 195 -16.09 -20.44 6.93
N PRO A 196 -14.86 -20.18 7.44
CA PRO A 196 -14.45 -18.97 8.15
C PRO A 196 -14.27 -17.80 7.19
N HIS A 197 -14.93 -16.68 7.50
CA HIS A 197 -14.80 -15.45 6.73
C HIS A 197 -13.33 -15.02 6.70
N THR A 198 -12.77 -14.99 5.51
CA THR A 198 -11.35 -14.72 5.29
C THR A 198 -11.22 -13.61 4.27
N GLU A 199 -10.49 -12.56 4.63
CA GLU A 199 -10.18 -11.46 3.71
C GLU A 199 -8.68 -11.37 3.48
N VAL A 200 -8.30 -11.16 2.21
CA VAL A 200 -6.92 -10.91 1.81
C VAL A 200 -6.85 -9.66 0.95
N VAL A 201 -5.75 -8.91 1.10
CA VAL A 201 -5.48 -7.70 0.30
C VAL A 201 -4.37 -8.00 -0.69
N LEU A 202 -4.73 -7.93 -1.98
CA LEU A 202 -3.87 -8.18 -3.13
C LEU A 202 -3.43 -6.86 -3.74
N ALA A 203 -2.15 -6.73 -4.08
CA ALA A 203 -1.60 -5.60 -4.82
C ALA A 203 -1.04 -6.07 -6.16
N ALA A 204 -0.74 -5.13 -7.05
CA ALA A 204 -0.15 -5.44 -8.37
C ALA A 204 0.98 -6.49 -8.29
N GLY A 205 0.90 -7.49 -9.17
CA GLY A 205 1.78 -8.66 -9.24
C GLY A 205 1.28 -9.86 -8.44
N GLN A 206 0.37 -9.68 -7.49
CA GLN A 206 -0.18 -10.77 -6.69
C GLN A 206 -1.39 -11.40 -7.34
N ARG A 207 -1.63 -12.66 -6.99
CA ARG A 207 -2.74 -13.45 -7.48
C ARG A 207 -3.39 -14.25 -6.37
N VAL A 208 -4.63 -14.67 -6.59
CA VAL A 208 -5.34 -15.63 -5.73
C VAL A 208 -6.10 -16.63 -6.59
N LEU A 209 -6.10 -17.88 -6.17
CA LEU A 209 -6.87 -18.97 -6.76
C LEU A 209 -8.26 -19.01 -6.12
N ILE A 210 -9.25 -18.85 -6.98
CA ILE A 210 -10.66 -19.01 -6.68
C ILE A 210 -11.03 -20.45 -7.02
N ALA A 211 -11.32 -21.26 -6.00
CA ALA A 211 -11.75 -22.64 -6.20
C ALA A 211 -13.22 -22.71 -6.68
N PRO A 212 -13.61 -23.81 -7.37
CA PRO A 212 -14.97 -24.00 -7.84
C PRO A 212 -15.99 -23.84 -6.71
N GLN A 213 -17.08 -23.15 -7.00
CA GLN A 213 -18.25 -23.04 -6.11
C GLN A 213 -18.00 -22.35 -4.76
N VAL A 214 -16.82 -21.78 -4.53
CA VAL A 214 -16.53 -20.99 -3.34
C VAL A 214 -17.18 -19.62 -3.46
N ARG A 215 -17.96 -19.20 -2.45
CA ARG A 215 -18.56 -17.86 -2.41
C ARG A 215 -17.52 -16.81 -2.05
N HIS A 216 -17.41 -15.81 -2.91
CA HIS A 216 -16.46 -14.74 -2.74
C HIS A 216 -16.93 -13.45 -3.41
N HIS A 217 -16.27 -12.35 -3.06
CA HIS A 217 -16.40 -11.07 -3.74
C HIS A 217 -15.08 -10.29 -3.73
N VAL A 218 -15.03 -9.23 -4.55
CA VAL A 218 -13.88 -8.33 -4.62
C VAL A 218 -14.29 -6.87 -4.49
N ALA A 219 -13.40 -6.08 -3.91
CA ALA A 219 -13.53 -4.63 -3.83
C ALA A 219 -12.19 -3.96 -4.06
N PHE A 220 -12.17 -2.85 -4.81
CA PHE A 220 -10.97 -2.02 -4.89
C PHE A 220 -10.80 -1.23 -3.59
N GLU A 221 -9.67 -1.44 -2.91
CA GLU A 221 -9.22 -0.58 -1.81
C GLU A 221 -8.52 0.66 -2.36
N LEU A 222 -7.84 0.51 -3.50
CA LEU A 222 -7.30 1.61 -4.30
C LEU A 222 -7.59 1.38 -5.79
N PRO A 223 -7.94 2.44 -6.55
CA PRO A 223 -8.13 2.34 -7.99
C PRO A 223 -6.98 1.63 -8.69
N GLY A 224 -7.32 0.77 -9.65
CA GLY A 224 -6.35 -0.08 -10.31
C GLY A 224 -6.99 -1.00 -11.32
N SER A 225 -6.34 -2.14 -11.55
CA SER A 225 -6.81 -3.11 -12.53
C SER A 225 -6.48 -4.55 -12.12
N PHE A 226 -7.37 -5.48 -12.45
CA PHE A 226 -7.15 -6.91 -12.29
C PHE A 226 -7.81 -7.71 -13.42
N GLN A 227 -7.36 -8.94 -13.63
CA GLN A 227 -7.90 -9.87 -14.62
C GLN A 227 -8.13 -11.24 -13.96
N ILE A 228 -9.07 -12.03 -14.48
CA ILE A 228 -9.32 -13.40 -14.03
C ILE A 228 -9.06 -14.36 -15.20
N THR A 229 -8.12 -15.27 -15.02
CA THR A 229 -7.89 -16.40 -15.93
C THR A 229 -8.73 -17.59 -15.47
N PHE A 230 -9.76 -17.92 -16.25
CA PHE A 230 -10.60 -19.09 -16.00
C PHE A 230 -9.86 -20.36 -16.42
N CYS A 231 -9.86 -21.33 -15.51
CA CYS A 231 -9.18 -22.60 -15.68
C CYS A 231 -10.16 -23.75 -15.42
N ARG A 232 -9.89 -24.91 -16.03
CA ARG A 232 -10.66 -26.15 -15.82
C ARG A 232 -9.71 -27.33 -15.69
N ALA A 233 -10.15 -28.39 -15.01
CA ALA A 233 -9.43 -29.66 -15.05
C ALA A 233 -9.48 -30.22 -16.48
N GLU A 234 -8.38 -30.77 -16.96
CA GLU A 234 -8.44 -31.64 -18.14
C GLU A 234 -9.32 -32.85 -17.81
N PRO A 235 -10.12 -33.34 -18.76
CA PRO A 235 -10.74 -34.65 -18.61
C PRO A 235 -9.61 -35.63 -18.34
N GLY A 236 -9.56 -36.23 -17.15
CA GLY A 236 -8.61 -37.30 -16.90
C GLY A 236 -8.84 -38.36 -17.97
N ASP A 237 -7.76 -38.82 -18.62
CA ASP A 237 -7.85 -39.97 -19.51
C ASP A 237 -8.61 -41.07 -18.76
N GLY A 238 -9.79 -41.43 -19.28
CA GLY A 238 -10.65 -42.47 -18.76
C GLY A 238 -10.04 -43.86 -18.95
N ASN A 239 -8.79 -44.05 -18.54
CA ASN A 239 -8.12 -45.34 -18.51
C ASN A 239 -7.83 -45.72 -17.05
N GLY A 240 -8.89 -45.83 -16.26
CA GLY A 240 -8.88 -46.76 -15.14
C GLY A 240 -8.89 -48.18 -15.73
N PRO A 241 -8.06 -49.12 -15.26
CA PRO A 241 -8.07 -50.48 -15.79
C PRO A 241 -9.48 -51.04 -15.61
N ALA A 242 -10.05 -51.56 -16.70
CA ALA A 242 -11.31 -52.28 -16.69
C ALA A 242 -11.18 -53.44 -15.69
N GLU A 243 -11.83 -53.29 -14.54
CA GLU A 243 -12.01 -54.36 -13.57
C GLU A 243 -12.95 -55.37 -14.22
N ASN A 244 -12.37 -56.43 -14.80
CA ASN A 244 -13.13 -57.56 -15.31
C ASN A 244 -13.88 -58.20 -14.12
N PRO A 245 -15.21 -58.40 -14.22
CA PRO A 245 -15.91 -59.19 -13.22
C PRO A 245 -15.38 -60.64 -13.28
N PRO A 246 -15.12 -61.30 -12.15
CA PRO A 246 -14.78 -62.71 -12.15
C PRO A 246 -15.97 -63.52 -12.69
N ALA A 247 -15.67 -64.35 -13.68
CA ALA A 247 -16.59 -65.35 -14.20
C ALA A 247 -16.61 -66.58 -13.28
N ALA A 248 -17.83 -67.05 -13.03
CA ALA A 248 -18.26 -68.31 -12.38
C ALA A 248 -18.08 -68.43 -10.86
#